data_AF-A0A061P0G4-F1
#
_entry.id   AF-A0A061P0G4-F1
#
_cell.length_a   1.000
_cell.length_b   1.000
_cell.length_c   1.000
_cell.angle_alpha   90.00
_cell.angle_beta   90.00
_cell.angle_gamma   90.00
#
_symmetry.space_group_name_H-M   'P 1'
#
loop_
_entity.id
_entity.type
_entity.pdbx_description
1 polymer ?
#
loop_
_entity_poly.entity_id
_entity_poly.type
_entity_poly.pdbx_seq_one_letter_code
_entity_poly.pdbx_strand_id
1 'polypeptide(L)'
;MNQPTIAIIGATGTLGQLVCHHVMSTYNKTFNYIVTDYKVGRGKRVAERWKSQGLHCEFMKLDVTSEDDIANVVLHADLVIIAVSQREPFIQNICMKVNVPTIDVNAFNAFAERVRELDNPQGTTNVMMAGLLPGLSVILQLKPLKD
;
A
#
# COMPACT_ATOMS: atom_id res chain seq x y z
N MET A 1 -4.62 -8.37 -21.93
CA MET A 1 -3.95 -8.51 -20.62
C MET A 1 -4.77 -7.74 -19.61
N ASN A 2 -5.11 -8.32 -18.45
CA ASN A 2 -5.80 -7.56 -17.40
C ASN A 2 -4.89 -6.43 -16.92
N GLN A 3 -5.48 -5.28 -16.59
CA GLN A 3 -4.72 -4.17 -15.98
C GLN A 3 -4.26 -4.60 -14.58
N PRO A 4 -3.00 -4.31 -14.19
CA PRO A 4 -2.53 -4.63 -12.84
C PRO A 4 -3.33 -3.87 -11.79
N THR A 5 -3.42 -4.42 -10.59
CA THR A 5 -4.25 -3.92 -9.50
C THR A 5 -3.39 -3.42 -8.34
N ILE A 6 -3.60 -2.17 -7.92
CA ILE A 6 -2.96 -1.58 -6.75
C ILE A 6 -3.96 -1.58 -5.59
N ALA A 7 -3.63 -2.27 -4.50
CA ALA A 7 -4.36 -2.15 -3.24
C ALA A 7 -3.76 -1.07 -2.36
N ILE A 8 -4.59 -0.15 -1.87
CA ILE A 8 -4.21 0.92 -0.95
C ILE A 8 -4.84 0.64 0.41
N ILE A 9 -4.01 0.23 1.37
CA ILE A 9 -4.42 -0.11 2.72
C ILE A 9 -4.42 1.13 3.61
N GLY A 10 -5.54 1.38 4.30
CA GLY A 10 -5.73 2.62 5.06
C GLY A 10 -6.16 3.80 4.18
N ALA A 11 -6.73 3.53 3.01
CA ALA A 11 -7.08 4.50 1.98
C ALA A 11 -7.97 5.67 2.44
N THR A 12 -8.73 5.50 3.52
CA THR A 12 -9.66 6.54 4.00
C THR A 12 -9.09 7.43 5.10
N GLY A 13 -7.91 7.10 5.65
CA GLY A 13 -7.18 7.97 6.57
C GLY A 13 -6.61 9.20 5.87
N THR A 14 -6.15 10.19 6.62
CA THR A 14 -5.62 11.46 6.06
C THR A 14 -4.52 11.22 5.02
N LEU A 15 -3.53 10.40 5.35
CA LEU A 15 -2.44 10.06 4.43
C LEU A 15 -2.93 9.17 3.28
N GLY A 16 -3.74 8.16 3.58
CA GLY A 16 -4.30 7.28 2.56
C GLY A 16 -5.11 8.02 1.49
N GLN A 17 -5.85 9.06 1.86
CA GLN A 17 -6.59 9.87 0.89
C GLN A 17 -5.67 10.68 -0.02
N LEU A 18 -4.57 11.22 0.51
CA LEU A 18 -3.55 11.91 -0.29
C LEU A 18 -2.85 10.93 -1.24
N VAL A 19 -2.49 9.73 -0.76
CA VAL A 19 -1.94 8.65 -1.58
C VAL A 19 -2.91 8.26 -2.68
N CYS A 20 -4.19 8.01 -2.37
CA CYS A 20 -5.21 7.73 -3.38
C CYS A 20 -5.26 8.83 -4.42
N HIS A 21 -5.31 10.09 -4.00
CA HIS A 21 -5.36 11.23 -4.92
C HIS A 21 -4.17 11.27 -5.86
N HIS A 22 -2.95 11.18 -5.34
CA HIS A 22 -1.76 11.26 -6.18
C HIS A 22 -1.60 10.04 -7.08
N VAL A 23 -1.74 8.82 -6.56
CA VAL A 23 -1.56 7.59 -7.34
C VAL A 23 -2.62 7.51 -8.45
N MET A 24 -3.89 7.67 -8.09
CA MET A 24 -5.00 7.47 -9.04
C MET A 24 -5.10 8.60 -10.08
N SER A 25 -4.78 9.84 -9.72
CA SER A 25 -4.78 10.96 -10.68
C SER A 25 -3.61 10.87 -11.67
N THR A 26 -2.43 10.46 -11.18
CA THR A 26 -1.19 10.35 -11.98
C THR A 26 -1.25 9.15 -12.92
N TYR A 27 -1.65 7.99 -12.41
CA TYR A 27 -1.67 6.73 -13.16
C TYR A 27 -3.10 6.34 -13.57
N ASN A 28 -3.90 7.34 -13.94
CA ASN A 28 -5.28 7.11 -14.35
C ASN A 28 -5.33 6.10 -15.52
N LYS A 29 -6.28 5.16 -15.46
CA LYS A 29 -6.49 4.12 -16.48
C LYS A 29 -5.30 3.18 -16.75
N THR A 30 -4.19 3.28 -16.02
CA THR A 30 -3.07 2.34 -16.09
C THR A 30 -3.34 1.11 -15.22
N PHE A 31 -3.97 1.32 -14.08
CA PHE A 31 -4.20 0.30 -13.06
C PHE A 31 -5.68 0.21 -12.67
N ASN A 32 -6.05 -0.97 -12.19
CA ASN A 32 -7.19 -1.16 -11.32
C ASN A 32 -6.82 -0.78 -9.88
N TYR A 33 -7.81 -0.41 -9.08
CA TYR A 33 -7.58 0.01 -7.70
C TYR A 33 -8.47 -0.74 -6.73
N ILE A 34 -7.89 -1.10 -5.59
CA ILE A 34 -8.61 -1.56 -4.40
C ILE A 34 -8.34 -0.56 -3.28
N VAL A 35 -9.38 0.03 -2.72
CA VAL A 35 -9.26 0.84 -1.49
C VAL A 35 -9.75 0.04 -0.31
N THR A 36 -9.02 0.08 0.80
CA THR A 36 -9.41 -0.66 2.00
C THR A 36 -9.61 0.22 3.22
N ASP A 37 -10.53 -0.23 4.08
CA ASP A 37 -10.79 0.31 5.40
C ASP A 37 -11.54 -0.74 6.23
N TYR A 38 -11.34 -0.73 7.55
CA TYR A 38 -12.15 -1.56 8.43
C TYR A 38 -13.60 -1.03 8.54
N LYS A 39 -13.83 0.27 8.32
CA LYS A 39 -15.16 0.90 8.26
C LYS A 39 -15.69 0.93 6.83
N VAL A 40 -16.57 -0.02 6.54
CA VAL A 40 -17.24 -0.20 5.24
C VAL A 40 -17.78 1.11 4.64
N GLY A 41 -18.51 1.91 5.42
CA GLY A 41 -19.10 3.15 4.92
C GLY A 41 -18.09 4.18 4.44
N ARG A 42 -16.90 4.27 5.06
CA ARG A 42 -15.84 5.18 4.60
C ARG A 42 -15.22 4.68 3.31
N GLY A 43 -14.86 3.41 3.27
CA GLY A 43 -14.18 2.80 2.12
C GLY A 43 -15.05 2.80 0.87
N LYS A 44 -16.33 2.42 0.98
CA LYS A 44 -17.28 2.50 -0.15
C LYS A 44 -17.39 3.92 -0.72
N ARG A 45 -17.46 4.95 0.12
CA ARG A 45 -17.51 6.35 -0.37
C ARG A 45 -16.27 6.76 -1.14
N VAL A 46 -15.08 6.32 -0.72
CA VAL A 46 -13.83 6.61 -1.45
C VAL A 46 -13.82 5.88 -2.80
N ALA A 47 -14.21 4.60 -2.83
CA ALA A 47 -14.29 3.83 -4.07
C ALA A 47 -15.28 4.46 -5.07
N GLU A 48 -16.51 4.75 -4.64
CA GLU A 48 -17.54 5.36 -5.49
C GLU A 48 -17.14 6.73 -6.03
N ARG A 49 -16.41 7.54 -5.24
CA ARG A 49 -15.88 8.82 -5.71
C ARG A 49 -14.90 8.68 -6.87
N TRP A 50 -14.10 7.62 -6.89
CA TRP A 50 -13.17 7.36 -7.99
C TRP A 50 -13.84 6.67 -9.18
N LYS A 51 -14.81 5.79 -8.91
CA LYS A 51 -15.66 5.21 -9.96
C LYS A 51 -16.41 6.29 -10.74
N SER A 52 -16.97 7.29 -10.06
CA SER A 52 -17.66 8.41 -10.72
C SER A 52 -16.73 9.30 -11.56
N GLN A 53 -15.41 9.21 -11.35
CA GLN A 53 -14.38 9.86 -12.17
C GLN A 53 -13.87 8.97 -13.32
N GLY A 54 -14.49 7.81 -13.53
CA GLY A 54 -14.17 6.89 -14.62
C GLY A 54 -13.01 5.94 -14.35
N LEU A 55 -12.62 5.74 -13.09
CA LEU A 55 -11.60 4.77 -12.70
C LEU A 55 -12.23 3.46 -12.23
N HIS A 56 -11.57 2.34 -12.51
CA HIS A 56 -11.94 1.05 -11.93
C HIS A 56 -11.37 0.94 -10.51
N CYS A 57 -12.19 1.26 -9.51
CA CYS A 57 -11.79 1.30 -8.11
C CYS A 57 -12.81 0.57 -7.23
N GLU A 58 -12.44 -0.58 -6.67
CA GLU A 58 -13.30 -1.35 -5.78
C GLU A 58 -12.98 -1.12 -4.30
N PHE A 59 -13.96 -1.38 -3.43
CA PHE A 59 -13.75 -1.38 -1.98
C PHE A 59 -13.66 -2.82 -1.47
N MET A 60 -12.64 -3.10 -0.66
CA MET A 60 -12.56 -4.31 0.15
C MET A 60 -12.42 -3.95 1.62
N LYS A 61 -13.26 -4.55 2.47
CA LYS A 61 -13.10 -4.42 3.92
C LYS A 61 -11.79 -5.09 4.33
N LEU A 62 -11.00 -4.39 5.14
CA LEU A 62 -9.80 -4.95 5.73
C LEU A 62 -9.63 -4.44 7.16
N ASP A 63 -9.62 -5.38 8.10
CA ASP A 63 -9.03 -5.21 9.42
C ASP A 63 -7.56 -5.66 9.39
N VAL A 64 -6.63 -4.75 9.68
CA VAL A 64 -5.17 -5.03 9.65
C VAL A 64 -4.72 -6.00 10.74
N THR A 65 -5.61 -6.35 11.67
CA THR A 65 -5.37 -7.36 12.70
C THR A 65 -5.89 -8.75 12.31
N SER A 66 -6.60 -8.86 11.19
CA SER A 66 -7.14 -10.12 10.64
C SER A 66 -6.24 -10.60 9.49
N GLU A 67 -5.54 -11.72 9.68
CA GLU A 67 -4.74 -12.33 8.61
C GLU A 67 -5.59 -12.73 7.41
N ASP A 68 -6.82 -13.21 7.64
CA ASP A 68 -7.76 -13.58 6.58
C ASP A 68 -8.20 -12.37 5.75
N ASP A 69 -8.46 -11.22 6.39
CA ASP A 69 -8.82 -9.98 5.69
C ASP A 69 -7.65 -9.51 4.81
N ILE A 70 -6.42 -9.56 5.35
CA ILE A 70 -5.21 -9.19 4.62
C ILE A 70 -5.00 -10.13 3.44
N ALA A 71 -5.03 -11.44 3.65
CA ALA A 71 -4.85 -12.45 2.60
C ALA A 71 -5.88 -12.27 1.48
N ASN A 72 -7.16 -12.05 1.83
CA ASN A 72 -8.22 -11.82 0.87
C ASN A 72 -7.96 -10.60 -0.01
N VAL A 73 -7.47 -9.48 0.52
CA VAL A 73 -7.10 -8.30 -0.29
C VAL A 73 -5.88 -8.57 -1.16
N VAL A 74 -4.83 -9.16 -0.58
CA VAL A 74 -3.54 -9.38 -1.25
C VAL A 74 -3.71 -10.32 -2.46
N LEU A 75 -4.60 -11.31 -2.40
CA LEU A 75 -4.90 -12.21 -3.53
C LEU A 75 -5.44 -11.51 -4.78
N HIS A 76 -5.90 -10.26 -4.66
CA HIS A 76 -6.42 -9.46 -5.76
C HIS A 76 -5.51 -8.28 -6.13
N ALA A 77 -4.29 -8.22 -5.58
CA ALA A 77 -3.37 -7.11 -5.76
C ALA A 77 -2.05 -7.55 -6.42
N ASP A 78 -1.55 -6.74 -7.34
CA ASP A 78 -0.21 -6.86 -7.92
C ASP A 78 0.80 -5.95 -7.19
N LEU A 79 0.31 -4.99 -6.41
CA LEU A 79 1.09 -4.10 -5.55
C LEU A 79 0.24 -3.66 -4.35
N VAL A 80 0.84 -3.62 -3.17
CA VAL A 80 0.19 -3.09 -1.96
C VAL A 80 0.88 -1.83 -1.47
N ILE A 81 0.12 -0.74 -1.35
CA ILE A 81 0.55 0.51 -0.73
C ILE A 81 -0.07 0.60 0.66
N ILE A 82 0.77 0.74 1.68
CA ILE A 82 0.38 0.70 3.09
C ILE A 82 0.45 2.12 3.65
N ALA A 83 -0.71 2.71 3.90
CA ALA A 83 -0.87 4.07 4.44
C ALA A 83 -1.54 4.07 5.83
N VAL A 84 -1.31 2.98 6.59
CA VAL A 84 -1.80 2.79 7.96
C VAL A 84 -0.64 2.41 8.86
N SER A 85 -0.72 2.85 10.12
CA SER A 85 0.27 2.47 11.13
C SER A 85 0.08 1.01 11.52
N GLN A 86 1.19 0.28 11.59
CA GLN A 86 1.23 -1.12 12.00
C GLN A 86 2.13 -1.27 13.24
N ARG A 87 1.78 -2.21 14.12
CA ARG A 87 2.68 -2.64 15.21
C ARG A 87 3.50 -3.85 14.79
N GLU A 88 2.82 -4.83 14.20
CA GLU A 88 3.40 -6.05 13.67
C GLU A 88 3.28 -6.07 12.14
N PRO A 89 4.27 -6.60 11.40
CA PRO A 89 4.32 -6.52 9.94
C PRO A 89 3.47 -7.60 9.25
N PHE A 90 2.21 -7.77 9.67
CA PHE A 90 1.33 -8.82 9.14
C PHE A 90 1.07 -8.67 7.64
N ILE A 91 0.91 -7.43 7.15
CA ILE A 91 0.69 -7.16 5.74
C ILE A 91 1.91 -7.61 4.92
N GLN A 92 3.11 -7.16 5.32
CA GLN A 92 4.37 -7.53 4.66
C GLN A 92 4.59 -9.05 4.67
N ASN A 93 4.35 -9.71 5.81
CA ASN A 93 4.49 -11.17 5.94
C ASN A 93 3.60 -11.92 4.94
N ILE A 94 2.33 -11.54 4.82
CA ILE A 94 1.41 -12.17 3.87
C ILE A 94 1.83 -11.86 2.42
N CYS A 95 2.18 -10.61 2.13
CA CYS A 95 2.65 -10.19 0.81
C CYS A 95 3.90 -10.95 0.35
N MET A 96 4.88 -11.16 1.24
CA MET A 96 6.10 -11.94 0.95
C MET A 96 5.82 -13.42 0.64
N LYS A 97 4.84 -14.02 1.33
CA LYS A 97 4.44 -15.43 1.10
C LYS A 97 3.83 -15.64 -0.29
N VAL A 98 3.19 -14.63 -0.86
CA VAL A 98 2.55 -14.70 -2.18
C VAL A 98 3.27 -13.86 -3.25
N ASN A 99 4.43 -13.31 -2.92
CA ASN A 99 5.26 -12.48 -3.81
C ASN A 99 4.54 -11.27 -4.41
N VAL A 100 3.78 -10.56 -3.57
CA VAL A 100 3.19 -9.27 -3.91
C VAL A 100 4.09 -8.17 -3.34
N PRO A 101 4.63 -7.25 -4.15
CA PRO A 101 5.48 -6.18 -3.65
C PRO A 101 4.71 -5.20 -2.76
N THR A 102 5.43 -4.54 -1.84
CA THR A 102 4.84 -3.54 -0.95
C THR A 102 5.58 -2.20 -0.98
N ILE A 103 4.83 -1.12 -0.76
CA ILE A 103 5.36 0.21 -0.44
C ILE A 103 4.72 0.65 0.88
N ASP A 104 5.54 1.01 1.86
CA ASP A 104 5.09 1.35 3.21
C ASP A 104 5.72 2.69 3.66
N VAL A 105 4.92 3.50 4.35
CA VAL A 105 5.30 4.86 4.82
C VAL A 105 5.52 4.94 6.33
N ASN A 106 5.55 3.80 7.05
CA ASN A 106 5.86 3.75 8.47
C ASN A 106 7.28 4.28 8.72
N ALA A 107 7.41 5.11 9.75
CA ALA A 107 8.64 5.83 10.04
C ALA A 107 9.52 5.16 11.11
N PHE A 108 9.05 4.05 11.72
CA PHE A 108 9.67 3.48 12.91
C PHE A 108 10.75 2.45 12.55
N ASN A 109 12.00 2.70 12.97
CA ASN A 109 13.10 1.78 12.70
C ASN A 109 12.84 0.37 13.27
N ALA A 110 12.28 0.27 14.48
CA ALA A 110 11.92 -1.02 15.07
C ALA A 110 10.94 -1.84 14.22
N PHE A 111 10.04 -1.17 13.49
CA PHE A 111 9.15 -1.85 12.55
C PHE A 111 9.91 -2.34 11.30
N ALA A 112 10.82 -1.52 10.78
CA ALA A 112 11.67 -1.90 9.65
C ALA A 112 12.59 -3.10 9.98
N GLU A 113 13.15 -3.18 11.19
CA GLU A 113 13.90 -4.36 11.64
C GLU A 113 13.04 -5.62 11.63
N ARG A 114 11.83 -5.56 12.18
CA ARG A 114 10.91 -6.71 12.19
C ARG A 114 10.57 -7.18 10.78
N VAL A 115 10.40 -6.26 9.83
CA VAL A 115 10.19 -6.62 8.42
C VAL A 115 11.42 -7.30 7.82
N ARG A 116 12.63 -6.87 8.17
CA ARG A 116 13.89 -7.52 7.73
C ARG A 116 14.06 -8.93 8.27
N GLU A 117 13.51 -9.21 9.45
CA GLU A 117 13.56 -10.52 10.11
C GLU A 117 12.53 -11.52 9.53
N LEU A 118 11.59 -11.08 8.69
CA LEU A 118 10.62 -11.97 8.05
C LEU A 118 11.29 -12.87 7.02
N ASP A 119 10.81 -14.12 6.94
CA ASP A 119 11.18 -15.03 5.86
C ASP A 119 10.64 -14.50 4.52
N ASN A 120 11.55 -14.28 3.56
CA ASN A 120 11.24 -13.78 2.22
C ASN A 120 11.84 -14.70 1.16
N PRO A 121 11.35 -15.95 1.05
CA PRO A 121 11.98 -16.98 0.22
C PRO A 121 11.92 -16.65 -1.27
N GLN A 122 11.00 -15.78 -1.68
CA GLN A 122 10.79 -15.38 -3.08
C GLN A 122 11.53 -14.10 -3.46
N GLY A 123 12.23 -13.45 -2.50
CA GLY A 123 12.90 -12.16 -2.77
C GLY A 123 11.93 -11.03 -3.10
N THR A 124 10.73 -11.08 -2.54
CA THR A 124 9.66 -10.09 -2.74
C THR A 124 10.17 -8.69 -2.43
N THR A 125 9.90 -7.74 -3.33
CA THR A 125 10.33 -6.34 -3.15
C THR A 125 9.49 -5.65 -2.09
N ASN A 126 10.13 -5.04 -1.10
CA ASN A 126 9.47 -4.26 -0.06
C ASN A 126 10.16 -2.90 0.09
N VAL A 127 9.47 -1.84 -0.28
CA VAL A 127 9.96 -0.46 -0.12
C VAL A 127 9.42 0.08 1.19
N MET A 128 10.25 0.07 2.22
CA MET A 128 9.90 0.56 3.54
C MET A 128 10.22 2.04 3.68
N MET A 129 9.59 2.70 4.66
CA MET A 129 10.00 4.04 5.08
C MET A 129 9.93 5.08 3.93
N ALA A 130 8.97 4.92 3.01
CA ALA A 130 8.81 5.72 1.79
C ALA A 130 8.01 7.02 2.03
N GLY A 131 8.23 7.66 3.17
CA GLY A 131 7.54 8.89 3.57
C GLY A 131 8.35 10.16 3.31
N LEU A 132 8.02 11.22 4.06
CA LEU A 132 8.82 12.44 4.10
C LEU A 132 10.10 12.23 4.94
N LEU A 133 9.91 11.78 6.18
CA LEU A 133 10.93 11.53 7.19
C LEU A 133 10.55 10.24 7.92
N PRO A 134 11.21 9.10 7.64
CA PRO A 134 12.22 8.80 6.60
C PRO A 134 11.64 8.77 5.17
N GLY A 135 12.51 8.69 4.15
CA GLY A 135 12.14 8.53 2.74
C GLY A 135 12.71 9.63 1.87
N LEU A 136 11.91 10.62 1.51
CA LEU A 136 12.33 11.79 0.74
C LEU A 136 13.55 12.49 1.37
N SER A 137 13.56 12.59 2.69
CA SER A 137 14.70 13.12 3.46
C SER A 137 16.03 12.45 3.17
N VAL A 138 16.04 11.14 2.89
CA VAL A 138 17.25 10.40 2.50
C VAL A 138 17.59 10.70 1.05
N ILE A 139 16.61 10.69 0.15
CA ILE A 139 16.79 11.01 -1.27
C ILE A 139 17.42 12.39 -1.44
N LEU A 140 16.98 13.39 -0.68
CA LEU A 140 17.51 14.76 -0.75
C LEU A 140 18.94 14.89 -0.21
N GLN A 141 19.42 13.92 0.59
CA GLN A 141 20.80 13.88 1.08
C GLN A 141 21.74 13.14 0.11
N LEU A 142 21.19 12.36 -0.82
CA LEU A 142 21.98 11.77 -1.88
C LEU A 142 22.50 12.90 -2.76
N LYS A 143 23.84 13.04 -2.83
CA LYS A 143 24.44 13.95 -3.81
C LYS A 143 23.97 13.51 -5.20
N PRO A 144 23.57 14.43 -6.08
CA PRO A 144 23.32 14.06 -7.47
C PRO A 144 24.59 13.36 -7.98
N LEU A 145 24.41 12.17 -8.55
CA LEU A 145 25.47 11.53 -9.31
C LEU A 145 25.88 12.55 -10.37
N LYS A 146 27.13 13.01 -10.31
CA LYS A 146 27.67 13.86 -11.36
C LYS A 146 27.83 12.97 -12.59
N ASP A 147 27.05 13.24 -13.62
CA ASP A 147 27.26 12.72 -14.97
C ASP A 147 28.63 13.18 -15.51
#